data_AF-A0AA36JD48-F1
#
_entry.id   AF-A0AA36JD48-F1
#
_cell.length_a   1.000
_cell.length_b   1.000
_cell.length_c   1.000
_cell.angle_alpha   90.00
_cell.angle_beta   90.00
_cell.angle_gamma   90.00
#
_symmetry.space_group_name_H-M   'P 1'
#
loop_
_entity.id
_entity.type
_entity.pdbx_description
1 polymer ?
#
loop_
_entity_poly.entity_id
_entity_poly.type
_entity_poly.pdbx_seq_one_letter_code
_entity_poly.pdbx_strand_id
1 'polypeptide(L)'
;MHVDECEITFNIGLSEDDAYRGSQLAFCGMFYAEDHRKHSFTYQHRRGWCVVHCGKHRHGALDIDSGERASLIIWTKSRSFRRTQEYRELADMAHWKTGEADTICLSYTHDDDYADLVPPDFHFQMRAPSPESPGSPGSPGSSPSREREPSLENLAWVRVCADNELEGRKLVQVGNREVAIFRHKGQLFALDDKCSHMGASLAGGDVEDLADNRCVVRCPGHGICFDLRTGESTKGAQQPTYPVRITERGIEVAVPHTRGVKRAAEDSLEESAQKA
;
A
#
# COMPACT_ATOMS: atom_id res chain seq x y z
N MET A 1 -9.25 -1.41 13.80
CA MET A 1 -8.02 -1.15 14.59
C MET A 1 -6.79 -1.86 14.02
N HIS A 2 -5.60 -1.35 14.25
CA HIS A 2 -4.33 -1.95 13.83
C HIS A 2 -3.21 -1.63 14.83
N VAL A 3 -2.02 -2.18 14.58
CA VAL A 3 -0.76 -1.77 15.20
C VAL A 3 0.16 -1.31 14.09
N ASP A 4 1.07 -0.39 14.39
CA ASP A 4 2.08 0.06 13.44
C ASP A 4 3.33 -0.83 13.52
N GLU A 5 3.98 -1.01 12.37
CA GLU A 5 5.28 -1.68 12.28
C GLU A 5 6.45 -0.74 12.62
N CYS A 6 6.36 -0.02 13.72
CA CYS A 6 7.38 0.90 14.23
C CYS A 6 7.51 0.83 15.76
N GLU A 7 8.55 1.43 16.33
CA GLU A 7 8.69 1.50 17.79
C GLU A 7 7.86 2.66 18.35
N ILE A 8 7.91 3.81 17.69
CA ILE A 8 7.15 5.01 18.07
C ILE A 8 6.47 5.61 16.83
N THR A 9 5.20 5.94 16.99
CA THR A 9 4.38 6.69 16.04
C THR A 9 4.18 8.11 16.55
N PHE A 10 4.35 9.08 15.67
CA PHE A 10 4.00 10.48 15.88
C PHE A 10 2.83 10.83 14.97
N ASN A 11 1.70 11.21 15.55
CA ASN A 11 0.48 11.56 14.81
C ASN A 11 0.09 13.01 15.07
N ILE A 12 0.34 13.88 14.09
CA ILE A 12 0.22 15.34 14.20
C ILE A 12 -1.07 15.82 13.52
N GLY A 13 -1.88 16.59 14.25
CA GLY A 13 -3.15 17.13 13.74
C GLY A 13 -2.94 18.35 12.86
N LEU A 14 -3.50 18.35 11.66
CA LEU A 14 -3.35 19.44 10.70
C LEU A 14 -4.63 20.25 10.46
N SER A 15 -5.79 19.60 10.57
CA SER A 15 -7.10 20.26 10.43
C SER A 15 -7.42 21.16 11.61
N GLU A 16 -8.19 22.23 11.37
CA GLU A 16 -8.80 23.06 12.41
C GLU A 16 -9.78 22.23 13.25
N ASP A 17 -9.94 22.60 14.53
CA ASP A 17 -10.75 21.86 15.49
C ASP A 17 -12.26 21.82 15.10
N ASP A 18 -12.74 22.75 14.27
CA ASP A 18 -14.12 22.86 13.77
C ASP A 18 -14.31 22.38 12.31
N ALA A 19 -13.24 21.95 11.63
CA ALA A 19 -13.30 21.50 10.23
C ALA A 19 -13.96 20.12 10.05
N TYR A 20 -14.14 19.36 11.13
CA TYR A 20 -14.75 18.03 11.10
C TYR A 20 -15.41 17.65 12.43
N ARG A 21 -16.27 16.63 12.40
CA ARG A 21 -16.85 15.98 13.58
C ARG A 21 -16.57 14.47 13.53
N GLY A 22 -16.33 13.87 14.69
CA GLY A 22 -15.91 12.46 14.80
C GLY A 22 -14.40 12.31 14.64
N SER A 23 -13.97 11.16 14.10
CA SER A 23 -12.58 10.80 13.82
C SER A 23 -11.64 10.86 15.03
N GLN A 24 -12.16 10.59 16.23
CA GLN A 24 -11.30 10.45 17.39
C GLN A 24 -10.33 9.28 17.20
N LEU A 25 -9.12 9.44 17.72
CA LEU A 25 -8.15 8.35 17.79
C LEU A 25 -8.55 7.44 18.94
N ALA A 26 -8.93 6.20 18.65
CA ALA A 26 -9.24 5.21 19.66
C ALA A 26 -8.02 4.30 19.87
N PHE A 27 -7.73 4.01 21.13
CA PHE A 27 -6.64 3.17 21.60
C PHE A 27 -7.19 2.00 22.39
N CYS A 28 -6.69 0.81 22.11
CA CYS A 28 -7.01 -0.45 22.79
C CYS A 28 -5.78 -0.92 23.59
N GLY A 29 -5.75 -2.15 24.10
CA GLY A 29 -4.56 -2.65 24.79
C GLY A 29 -3.30 -2.74 23.93
N MET A 30 -2.17 -2.97 24.59
CA MET A 30 -0.89 -3.24 23.92
C MET A 30 -0.95 -4.60 23.22
N PHE A 31 -0.35 -4.71 22.04
CA PHE A 31 -0.41 -5.92 21.19
C PHE A 31 -0.05 -7.23 21.89
N TYR A 32 0.88 -7.18 22.85
CA TYR A 32 1.38 -8.33 23.61
C TYR A 32 0.66 -8.52 24.97
N ALA A 33 -0.39 -7.75 25.26
CA ALA A 33 -1.14 -7.83 26.51
C ALA A 33 -2.42 -8.66 26.34
N GLU A 34 -2.89 -9.28 27.42
CA GLU A 34 -4.14 -10.05 27.41
C GLU A 34 -5.35 -9.20 26.99
N ASP A 35 -5.33 -7.91 27.33
CA ASP A 35 -6.36 -6.91 27.03
C ASP A 35 -6.14 -6.17 25.70
N HIS A 36 -5.28 -6.67 24.80
CA HIS A 36 -4.97 -6.05 23.51
C HIS A 36 -6.21 -5.69 22.64
N ARG A 37 -7.35 -6.35 22.86
CA ARG A 37 -8.63 -6.09 22.17
C ARG A 37 -9.67 -5.37 23.03
N LYS A 38 -9.28 -4.85 24.19
CA LYS A 38 -10.13 -4.04 25.06
C LYS A 38 -9.85 -2.57 24.84
N HIS A 39 -10.91 -1.78 24.79
CA HIS A 39 -10.82 -0.33 24.64
C HIS A 39 -10.17 0.28 25.86
N SER A 40 -9.16 1.12 25.63
CA SER A 40 -8.46 1.81 26.70
C SER A 40 -8.96 3.25 26.82
N PHE A 41 -8.84 4.03 25.75
CA PHE A 41 -9.31 5.41 25.72
C PHE A 41 -9.47 5.93 24.30
N THR A 42 -10.07 7.11 24.20
CA THR A 42 -10.28 7.83 22.93
C THR A 42 -9.76 9.25 23.08
N TYR A 43 -9.07 9.75 22.07
CA TYR A 43 -8.48 11.08 22.04
C TYR A 43 -9.01 11.89 20.85
N GLN A 44 -9.55 13.08 21.13
CA GLN A 44 -9.90 14.04 20.09
C GLN A 44 -8.62 14.73 19.61
N HIS A 45 -8.26 14.49 18.36
CA HIS A 45 -7.10 15.12 17.74
C HIS A 45 -7.29 16.64 17.61
N ARG A 46 -6.20 17.40 17.74
CA ARG A 46 -6.22 18.87 17.73
C ARG A 46 -5.13 19.41 16.82
N ARG A 47 -5.40 20.56 16.20
CA ARG A 47 -4.43 21.19 15.30
C ARG A 47 -3.11 21.52 16.01
N GLY A 48 -2.00 21.11 15.41
CA GLY A 48 -0.65 21.36 15.91
C GLY A 48 -0.22 20.47 17.09
N TRP A 49 -1.10 19.58 17.57
CA TRP A 49 -0.76 18.65 18.64
C TRP A 49 -0.26 17.34 18.05
N CYS A 50 0.79 16.79 18.67
CA CYS A 50 1.35 15.49 18.31
C CYS A 50 1.00 14.45 19.36
N VAL A 51 0.26 13.43 18.96
CA VAL A 51 0.05 12.23 19.77
C VAL A 51 1.22 11.29 19.52
N VAL A 52 1.93 10.95 20.59
CA VAL A 52 3.06 10.02 20.54
C VAL A 52 2.62 8.73 21.22
N HIS A 53 2.74 7.60 20.52
CA HIS A 53 2.41 6.30 21.09
C HIS A 53 3.36 5.22 20.57
N CYS A 54 3.43 4.11 21.29
CA CYS A 54 4.14 2.92 20.81
C CYS A 54 3.44 2.39 19.55
N GLY A 55 4.21 1.95 18.55
CA GLY A 55 3.62 1.34 17.35
C GLY A 55 2.87 0.03 17.68
N LYS A 56 3.27 -0.67 18.75
CA LYS A 56 2.58 -1.86 19.26
C LYS A 56 1.38 -1.55 20.16
N HIS A 57 1.00 -0.28 20.30
CA HIS A 57 -0.27 0.10 20.92
C HIS A 57 -1.37 -0.01 19.87
N ARG A 58 -2.35 -0.88 20.10
CA ARG A 58 -3.41 -1.09 19.13
C ARG A 58 -4.31 0.14 19.05
N HIS A 59 -4.54 0.66 17.85
CA HIS A 59 -5.23 1.93 17.69
C HIS A 59 -5.93 2.06 16.32
N GLY A 60 -6.65 3.15 16.13
CA GLY A 60 -7.30 3.51 14.88
C GLY A 60 -8.01 4.85 14.97
N ALA A 61 -8.53 5.34 13.85
CA ALA A 61 -9.43 6.47 13.83
C ALA A 61 -10.87 5.96 13.77
N LEU A 62 -11.75 6.53 14.59
CA LEU A 62 -13.19 6.33 14.47
C LEU A 62 -13.73 7.03 13.22
N ASP A 63 -15.01 6.81 12.94
CA ASP A 63 -15.66 7.37 11.77
C ASP A 63 -15.69 8.90 11.80
N ILE A 64 -15.55 9.49 10.61
CA ILE A 64 -15.82 10.90 10.40
C ILE A 64 -17.31 11.08 10.16
N ASP A 65 -17.97 11.84 11.01
CA ASP A 65 -19.40 12.13 10.86
C ASP A 65 -19.64 13.15 9.75
N SER A 66 -18.73 14.13 9.64
CA SER A 66 -18.82 15.24 8.70
C SER A 66 -17.49 15.98 8.59
N GLY A 67 -17.26 16.62 7.44
CA GLY A 67 -16.08 17.45 7.20
C GLY A 67 -14.87 16.64 6.71
N GLU A 68 -13.69 17.27 6.75
CA GLU A 68 -12.43 16.66 6.31
C GLU A 68 -11.35 16.80 7.38
N ARG A 69 -10.69 15.67 7.66
CA ARG A 69 -9.59 15.61 8.63
C ARG A 69 -8.28 15.25 7.94
N ALA A 70 -7.24 16.04 8.19
CA ALA A 70 -5.87 15.78 7.77
C ALA A 70 -4.96 15.56 8.99
N SER A 71 -4.02 14.63 8.85
CA SER A 71 -3.00 14.36 9.87
C SER A 71 -1.68 13.98 9.20
N LEU A 72 -0.55 14.36 9.80
CA LEU A 72 0.78 13.89 9.42
C LEU A 72 1.19 12.77 10.37
N ILE A 73 1.43 11.59 9.81
CA ILE A 73 1.87 10.40 10.57
C ILE A 73 3.34 10.13 10.25
N ILE A 74 4.16 9.99 11.28
CA ILE A 74 5.58 9.66 11.17
C ILE A 74 5.83 8.38 11.97
N TRP A 75 6.26 7.33 11.27
CA TRP A 75 6.66 6.07 11.87
C TRP A 75 8.18 6.02 12.03
N THR A 76 8.66 5.68 13.22
CA THR A 76 10.09 5.65 13.51
C THR A 76 10.60 4.25 13.80
N LYS A 77 11.71 3.89 13.15
CA LYS A 77 12.33 2.56 13.24
C LYS A 77 13.77 2.68 13.72
N SER A 78 14.13 1.91 14.74
CA SER A 78 15.48 1.80 15.31
C SER A 78 16.15 0.53 14.82
N ARG A 79 17.15 0.69 13.94
CA ARG A 79 17.91 -0.45 13.42
C ARG A 79 18.73 -1.17 14.50
N SER A 80 19.20 -0.45 15.51
CA SER A 80 19.95 -1.05 16.62
C SER A 80 19.03 -1.88 17.51
N PHE A 81 17.85 -1.37 17.85
CA PHE A 81 16.86 -2.11 18.62
C PHE A 81 16.39 -3.36 17.89
N ARG A 82 16.06 -3.27 16.59
CA ARG A 82 15.58 -4.42 15.83
C ARG A 82 16.57 -5.58 15.65
N ARG A 83 17.85 -5.36 15.98
CA ARG A 83 18.89 -6.41 15.98
C ARG A 83 18.99 -7.16 17.32
N THR A 84 18.39 -6.62 18.39
CA THR A 84 18.44 -7.23 19.72
C THR A 84 17.61 -8.50 19.76
N GLN A 85 17.90 -9.33 20.76
CA GLN A 85 17.12 -10.51 21.07
C GLN A 85 15.71 -10.13 21.57
N GLU A 86 15.62 -9.06 22.37
CA GLU A 86 14.36 -8.51 22.89
C GLU A 86 13.35 -8.19 21.77
N TYR A 87 13.79 -7.57 20.68
CA TYR A 87 12.89 -7.29 19.56
C TYR A 87 12.36 -8.56 18.88
N ARG A 88 13.20 -9.60 18.78
CA ARG A 88 12.78 -10.89 18.20
C ARG A 88 11.77 -11.59 19.09
N GLU A 89 12.00 -11.59 20.40
CA GLU A 89 11.07 -12.17 21.37
C GLU A 89 9.70 -11.46 21.33
N LEU A 90 9.69 -10.13 21.24
CA LEU A 90 8.44 -9.36 21.06
C LEU A 90 7.76 -9.63 19.73
N ALA A 91 8.52 -9.90 18.66
CA ALA A 91 7.96 -10.26 17.35
C ALA A 91 7.39 -11.68 17.34
N ASP A 92 8.02 -12.62 18.04
CA ASP A 92 7.56 -14.01 18.18
C ASP A 92 6.31 -14.11 19.07
N MET A 93 6.09 -13.12 19.94
CA MET A 93 4.86 -12.96 20.73
C MET A 93 3.65 -12.51 19.89
N ALA A 94 3.74 -12.42 18.56
CA ALA A 94 2.65 -11.97 17.68
C ALA A 94 1.46 -12.95 17.49
N HIS A 95 1.29 -13.90 18.41
CA HIS A 95 0.27 -14.95 18.32
C HIS A 95 -1.13 -14.56 18.85
N TRP A 96 -1.34 -13.34 19.33
CA TRP A 96 -2.65 -12.91 19.82
C TRP A 96 -3.50 -12.25 18.73
N LYS A 97 -4.13 -13.09 17.91
CA LYS A 97 -5.38 -12.74 17.20
C LYS A 97 -6.63 -13.16 17.95
N THR A 98 -6.46 -13.86 19.07
CA THR A 98 -7.52 -14.52 19.82
C THR A 98 -7.70 -13.84 21.17
N GLY A 99 -8.95 -13.59 21.55
CA GLY A 99 -9.29 -12.96 22.83
C GLY A 99 -10.64 -12.27 22.72
N GLU A 100 -11.31 -12.05 23.84
CA GLU A 100 -12.56 -11.29 23.86
C GLU A 100 -12.30 -9.84 23.44
N ALA A 101 -13.08 -9.35 22.47
CA ALA A 101 -12.88 -8.04 21.88
C ALA A 101 -14.03 -7.09 22.16
N ASP A 102 -13.69 -5.84 22.48
CA ASP A 102 -14.66 -4.77 22.44
C ASP A 102 -14.93 -4.39 20.97
N THR A 103 -16.17 -4.04 20.65
CA THR A 103 -16.59 -3.76 19.26
C THR A 103 -15.79 -2.65 18.60
N ILE A 104 -15.44 -1.59 19.35
CA ILE A 104 -14.58 -0.49 18.88
C ILE A 104 -13.15 -0.94 18.56
N CYS A 105 -12.71 -2.04 19.18
CA CYS A 105 -11.39 -2.60 18.97
C CYS A 105 -11.37 -3.56 17.78
N LEU A 106 -12.51 -3.92 17.21
CA LEU A 106 -12.55 -4.80 16.05
C LEU A 106 -12.10 -4.08 14.77
N SER A 107 -11.57 -4.86 13.83
CA SER A 107 -11.03 -4.41 12.56
C SER A 107 -11.40 -5.38 11.47
N TYR A 108 -12.15 -4.89 10.50
CA TYR A 108 -12.52 -5.66 9.32
C TYR A 108 -11.30 -6.31 8.62
N THR A 109 -10.19 -5.59 8.56
CA THR A 109 -8.96 -6.03 7.87
C THR A 109 -7.95 -6.77 8.72
N HIS A 110 -8.04 -6.70 10.06
CA HIS A 110 -6.99 -7.19 10.97
C HIS A 110 -7.47 -8.25 11.96
N ASP A 111 -8.78 -8.44 12.13
CA ASP A 111 -9.36 -9.46 13.00
C ASP A 111 -10.05 -10.52 12.15
N ASP A 112 -9.59 -11.77 12.25
CA ASP A 112 -10.12 -12.89 11.46
C ASP A 112 -11.58 -13.23 11.86
N ASP A 113 -11.98 -12.89 13.08
CA ASP A 113 -13.31 -13.09 13.68
C ASP A 113 -14.23 -11.86 13.57
N TYR A 114 -13.83 -10.82 12.83
CA TYR A 114 -14.65 -9.61 12.66
C TYR A 114 -16.05 -9.92 12.13
N ALA A 115 -16.15 -10.80 11.12
CA ALA A 115 -17.42 -11.14 10.48
C ALA A 115 -18.38 -11.88 11.42
N ASP A 116 -17.84 -12.60 12.40
CA ASP A 116 -18.62 -13.34 13.39
C ASP A 116 -19.07 -12.45 14.55
N LEU A 117 -18.24 -11.46 14.93
CA LEU A 117 -18.48 -10.60 16.09
C LEU A 117 -19.20 -9.29 15.75
N VAL A 118 -19.17 -8.83 14.50
CA VAL A 118 -19.84 -7.60 14.05
C VAL A 118 -21.06 -7.97 13.21
N PRO A 119 -22.28 -7.51 13.58
CA PRO A 119 -23.47 -7.77 12.80
C PRO A 119 -23.34 -7.24 11.35
N PRO A 120 -23.93 -7.91 10.35
CA PRO A 120 -23.84 -7.48 8.94
C PRO A 120 -24.27 -6.03 8.68
N ASP A 121 -25.23 -5.51 9.45
CA ASP A 121 -25.71 -4.12 9.35
C ASP A 121 -24.68 -3.08 9.82
N PHE A 122 -23.63 -3.51 10.53
CA PHE A 122 -22.52 -2.71 11.03
C PHE A 122 -21.24 -2.91 10.22
N HIS A 123 -21.26 -3.79 9.19
CA HIS A 123 -20.13 -3.89 8.27
C HIS A 123 -20.07 -2.59 7.50
N PHE A 124 -18.93 -1.91 7.56
CA PHE A 124 -18.69 -0.65 6.87
C PHE A 124 -19.04 -0.77 5.38
N GLN A 125 -20.27 -0.40 5.01
CA GLN A 125 -20.59 -0.04 3.65
C GLN A 125 -19.92 1.31 3.45
N MET A 126 -18.81 1.35 2.70
CA MET A 126 -18.42 2.60 2.05
C MET A 126 -19.67 3.10 1.34
N ARG A 127 -20.36 4.11 1.90
CA ARG A 127 -21.61 4.62 1.33
C ARG A 127 -21.30 4.99 -0.10
N ALA A 128 -21.87 4.26 -1.06
CA ALA A 128 -21.99 4.78 -2.41
C ALA A 128 -22.70 6.13 -2.29
N PRO A 129 -22.26 7.16 -3.03
CA PRO A 129 -22.94 8.45 -3.02
C PRO A 129 -24.43 8.22 -3.30
N SER A 130 -25.27 8.74 -2.41
CA SER A 130 -26.73 8.63 -2.50
C SER A 130 -27.19 9.10 -3.88
N PRO A 131 -28.15 8.41 -4.53
CA PRO A 131 -28.72 8.90 -5.77
C PRO A 131 -29.46 10.22 -5.48
N GLU A 132 -29.02 11.30 -6.11
CA GLU A 132 -29.71 12.58 -6.05
C GLU A 132 -31.13 12.46 -6.63
N SER A 133 -32.06 13.22 -6.07
CA SER A 133 -33.47 13.26 -6.43
C SER A 133 -33.70 13.75 -7.88
N PRO A 134 -34.82 13.37 -8.54
CA PRO A 134 -34.97 13.53 -9.98
C PRO A 134 -35.26 14.98 -10.37
N GLY A 135 -34.28 15.63 -11.03
CA GLY A 135 -34.43 16.88 -11.74
C GLY A 135 -34.30 16.69 -13.25
N SER A 136 -35.43 16.87 -13.96
CA SER A 136 -35.70 17.25 -15.37
C SER A 136 -34.68 17.03 -16.51
N PRO A 137 -35.15 16.73 -17.74
CA PRO A 137 -34.32 16.19 -18.82
C PRO A 137 -33.53 17.29 -19.55
N GLY A 138 -32.21 17.16 -19.55
CA GLY A 138 -31.29 17.91 -20.42
C GLY A 138 -30.35 16.96 -21.15
N SER A 139 -30.54 16.88 -22.47
CA SER A 139 -29.64 16.51 -23.60
C SER A 139 -28.50 15.47 -23.43
N PRO A 140 -28.23 14.65 -24.46
CA PRO A 140 -27.36 13.48 -24.36
C PRO A 140 -25.88 13.87 -24.33
N GLY A 141 -25.31 13.91 -23.12
CA GLY A 141 -23.87 14.04 -22.89
C GLY A 141 -23.26 12.69 -22.52
N SER A 142 -22.50 12.12 -23.46
CA SER A 142 -21.42 11.13 -23.31
C SER A 142 -21.35 10.34 -21.99
N SER A 143 -21.67 9.05 -22.07
CA SER A 143 -21.35 8.03 -21.07
C SER A 143 -19.86 8.08 -20.68
N PRO A 144 -19.48 7.97 -19.39
CA PRO A 144 -18.09 7.69 -19.04
C PRO A 144 -17.81 6.23 -19.43
N SER A 145 -16.89 6.10 -20.39
CA SER A 145 -16.34 4.82 -20.82
C SER A 145 -15.80 4.05 -19.62
N ARG A 146 -16.23 2.79 -19.46
CA ARG A 146 -15.42 1.74 -18.83
C ARG A 146 -13.98 1.95 -19.31
N GLU A 147 -13.06 2.21 -18.38
CA GLU A 147 -11.64 2.22 -18.71
C GLU A 147 -11.31 0.85 -19.32
N ARG A 148 -11.09 0.83 -20.63
CA ARG A 148 -10.61 -0.33 -21.34
C ARG A 148 -9.23 -0.66 -20.78
N GLU A 149 -9.04 -1.91 -20.42
CA GLU A 149 -7.72 -2.58 -20.40
C GLU A 149 -6.84 -1.97 -21.50
N PRO A 150 -5.65 -1.42 -21.18
CA PRO A 150 -4.83 -0.77 -22.17
C PRO A 150 -4.43 -1.79 -23.24
N SER A 151 -4.90 -1.56 -24.47
CA SER A 151 -4.44 -2.31 -25.64
C SER A 151 -2.92 -2.19 -25.74
N LEU A 152 -2.23 -3.30 -26.04
CA LEU A 152 -0.76 -3.38 -26.17
C LEU A 152 -0.18 -2.30 -27.12
N GLU A 153 -1.00 -1.76 -28.03
CA GLU A 153 -0.69 -0.67 -28.96
C GLU A 153 -0.36 0.68 -28.29
N ASN A 154 -0.69 0.86 -27.00
CA ASN A 154 -0.44 2.09 -26.24
C ASN A 154 0.67 1.94 -25.19
N LEU A 155 1.48 0.88 -25.24
CA LEU A 155 2.61 0.72 -24.33
C LEU A 155 3.88 1.35 -24.89
N ALA A 156 4.60 2.11 -24.06
CA ALA A 156 5.93 2.62 -24.37
C ALA A 156 6.97 1.87 -23.53
N TRP A 157 7.98 1.30 -24.20
CA TRP A 157 9.16 0.74 -23.54
C TRP A 157 10.05 1.87 -23.06
N VAL A 158 10.36 1.87 -21.77
CA VAL A 158 11.22 2.85 -21.13
C VAL A 158 12.39 2.12 -20.48
N ARG A 159 13.60 2.56 -20.81
CA ARG A 159 14.82 2.13 -20.14
C ARG A 159 14.83 2.60 -18.69
N VAL A 160 15.05 1.67 -17.76
CA VAL A 160 14.98 1.94 -16.32
C VAL A 160 16.32 1.81 -15.59
N CYS A 161 17.17 0.86 -15.96
CA CYS A 161 18.51 0.72 -15.39
C CYS A 161 19.40 -0.19 -16.25
N ALA A 162 20.70 -0.24 -15.94
CA ALA A 162 21.56 -1.30 -16.46
C ALA A 162 21.27 -2.65 -15.77
N ASP A 163 21.57 -3.76 -16.44
CA ASP A 163 21.26 -5.12 -15.94
C ASP A 163 21.96 -5.44 -14.61
N ASN A 164 23.22 -4.99 -14.48
CA ASN A 164 24.08 -5.16 -13.31
C ASN A 164 23.70 -4.26 -12.12
N GLU A 165 22.83 -3.27 -12.31
CA GLU A 165 22.36 -2.39 -11.24
C GLU A 165 21.12 -2.93 -10.52
N LEU A 166 20.57 -4.08 -10.98
CA LEU A 166 19.44 -4.74 -10.36
C LEU A 166 19.92 -5.93 -9.51
N GLU A 167 20.16 -5.65 -8.24
CA GLU A 167 20.52 -6.64 -7.21
C GLU A 167 19.26 -7.23 -6.56
N GLY A 168 18.58 -8.13 -7.27
CA GLY A 168 17.39 -8.83 -6.79
C GLY A 168 16.10 -7.99 -6.84
N ARG A 169 16.10 -6.72 -6.41
CA ARG A 169 14.95 -5.81 -6.56
C ARG A 169 15.35 -4.34 -6.66
N LYS A 170 14.52 -3.51 -7.30
CA LYS A 170 14.76 -2.06 -7.45
C LYS A 170 13.46 -1.29 -7.65
N LEU A 171 13.33 -0.15 -6.98
CA LEU A 171 12.29 0.85 -7.25
C LEU A 171 12.75 1.78 -8.38
N VAL A 172 11.90 2.00 -9.37
CA VAL A 172 12.18 2.92 -10.48
C VAL A 172 10.99 3.84 -10.77
N GLN A 173 11.28 5.05 -11.25
CA GLN A 173 10.26 5.99 -11.71
C GLN A 173 10.13 5.90 -13.23
N VAL A 174 8.92 5.61 -13.74
CA VAL A 174 8.61 5.59 -15.17
C VAL A 174 7.47 6.56 -15.46
N GLY A 175 7.81 7.76 -15.91
CA GLY A 175 6.83 8.85 -16.04
C GLY A 175 6.28 9.24 -14.67
N ASN A 176 4.96 9.15 -14.49
CA ASN A 176 4.28 9.43 -13.24
C ASN A 176 4.02 8.18 -12.38
N ARG A 177 4.62 7.03 -12.71
CA ARG A 177 4.43 5.76 -12.01
C ARG A 177 5.70 5.33 -11.29
N GLU A 178 5.52 4.78 -10.10
CA GLU A 178 6.54 4.10 -9.32
C GLU A 178 6.41 2.60 -9.58
N VAL A 179 7.47 1.96 -10.06
CA VAL A 179 7.47 0.55 -10.46
C VAL A 179 8.52 -0.21 -9.66
N ALA A 180 8.11 -1.32 -9.04
CA ALA A 180 9.00 -2.26 -8.39
C ALA A 180 9.42 -3.35 -9.37
N ILE A 181 10.73 -3.44 -9.63
CA ILE A 181 11.32 -4.47 -10.47
C ILE A 181 11.94 -5.54 -9.57
N PHE A 182 11.69 -6.80 -9.89
CA PHE A 182 12.25 -7.95 -9.18
C PHE A 182 13.01 -8.84 -10.17
N ARG A 183 14.17 -9.35 -9.73
CA ARG A 183 14.91 -10.44 -10.37
C ARG A 183 14.86 -11.63 -9.43
N HIS A 184 14.11 -12.65 -9.80
CA HIS A 184 14.04 -13.90 -9.04
C HIS A 184 14.32 -15.09 -9.96
N LYS A 185 15.25 -15.96 -9.56
CA LYS A 185 15.68 -17.13 -10.34
C LYS A 185 16.05 -16.80 -11.80
N GLY A 186 16.69 -15.65 -12.00
CA GLY A 186 17.13 -15.17 -13.32
C GLY A 186 16.03 -14.58 -14.21
N GLN A 187 14.78 -14.56 -13.75
CA GLN A 187 13.65 -13.95 -14.46
C GLN A 187 13.36 -12.55 -13.91
N LEU A 188 12.91 -11.65 -14.78
CA LEU A 188 12.48 -10.29 -14.41
C LEU A 188 10.97 -10.21 -14.27
N PHE A 189 10.53 -9.45 -13.28
CA PHE A 189 9.14 -9.11 -13.02
C PHE A 189 9.03 -7.62 -12.70
N ALA A 190 7.92 -6.98 -13.07
CA ALA A 190 7.65 -5.59 -12.75
C ALA A 190 6.20 -5.41 -12.30
N LEU A 191 6.01 -4.76 -11.17
CA LEU A 191 4.71 -4.46 -10.57
C LEU A 191 4.64 -2.98 -10.24
N ASP A 192 3.42 -2.45 -10.11
CA ASP A 192 3.25 -1.14 -9.47
C ASP A 192 3.84 -1.20 -8.07
N ASP A 193 4.63 -0.21 -7.68
CA ASP A 193 5.31 -0.26 -6.38
C ASP A 193 4.32 -0.08 -5.23
N LYS A 194 3.24 0.67 -5.44
CA LYS A 194 2.25 0.92 -4.38
C LYS A 194 1.36 -0.28 -4.24
N CYS A 195 1.53 -1.02 -3.15
CA CYS A 195 0.67 -2.14 -2.80
C CYS A 195 -0.81 -1.72 -2.88
N SER A 196 -1.61 -2.43 -3.66
CA SER A 196 -3.03 -2.14 -3.89
C SER A 196 -3.92 -2.24 -2.64
N HIS A 197 -3.37 -2.73 -1.53
CA HIS A 197 -4.04 -2.67 -0.23
C HIS A 197 -3.99 -1.28 0.40
N MET A 198 -2.80 -0.80 0.76
CA MET A 198 -2.62 0.46 1.52
C MET A 198 -1.36 1.24 1.12
N GLY A 199 -0.87 1.05 -0.11
CA GLY A 199 0.16 1.89 -0.72
C GLY A 199 1.59 1.68 -0.23
N ALA A 200 1.86 0.68 0.62
CA ALA A 200 3.22 0.33 1.02
C ALA A 200 4.07 -0.06 -0.21
N SER A 201 5.33 0.36 -0.23
CA SER A 201 6.27 0.07 -1.32
C SER A 201 6.60 -1.42 -1.38
N LEU A 202 6.27 -2.06 -2.50
CA LEU A 202 6.56 -3.46 -2.78
C LEU A 202 8.03 -3.70 -3.08
N ALA A 203 8.78 -2.71 -3.55
CA ALA A 203 10.23 -2.79 -3.68
C ALA A 203 10.94 -3.03 -2.33
N GLY A 204 10.27 -2.75 -1.21
CA GLY A 204 10.72 -3.10 0.13
C GLY A 204 10.35 -4.52 0.58
N GLY A 205 9.54 -5.25 -0.18
CA GLY A 205 9.02 -6.57 0.15
C GLY A 205 9.99 -7.70 -0.16
N ASP A 206 9.84 -8.80 0.57
CA ASP A 206 10.62 -10.01 0.37
C ASP A 206 9.96 -10.93 -0.65
N VAL A 207 10.79 -11.59 -1.47
CA VAL A 207 10.33 -12.51 -2.51
C VAL A 207 10.38 -13.93 -1.96
N GLU A 208 9.27 -14.63 -2.03
CA GLU A 208 9.10 -15.99 -1.51
C GLU A 208 8.60 -16.93 -2.61
N ASP A 209 9.10 -18.17 -2.59
CA ASP A 209 8.53 -19.26 -3.37
C ASP A 209 7.52 -20.02 -2.51
N LEU A 210 6.30 -20.16 -3.01
CA LEU A 210 5.24 -20.94 -2.36
C LEU A 210 5.25 -22.39 -2.85
N ALA A 211 4.68 -23.30 -2.05
CA ALA A 211 4.63 -24.73 -2.34
C ALA A 211 3.85 -25.08 -3.63
N ASP A 212 3.00 -24.18 -4.11
CA ASP A 212 2.23 -24.29 -5.34
C ASP A 212 2.94 -23.70 -6.57
N ASN A 213 4.27 -23.50 -6.48
CA ASN A 213 5.13 -22.97 -7.54
C ASN A 213 4.87 -21.51 -7.95
N ARG A 214 4.09 -20.78 -7.14
CA ARG A 214 4.01 -19.32 -7.24
C ARG A 214 5.23 -18.66 -6.62
N CYS A 215 5.64 -17.56 -7.22
CA CYS A 215 6.66 -16.68 -6.67
C CYS A 215 5.99 -15.36 -6.33
N VAL A 216 6.02 -14.99 -5.06
CA VAL A 216 5.25 -13.86 -4.54
C VAL A 216 6.17 -12.82 -3.92
N VAL A 217 5.82 -11.55 -4.04
CA VAL A 217 6.34 -10.51 -3.14
C VAL A 217 5.41 -10.39 -1.95
N ARG A 218 5.96 -10.55 -0.75
CA ARG A 218 5.27 -10.24 0.50
C ARG A 218 5.38 -8.75 0.77
N CYS A 219 4.25 -8.06 0.70
CA CYS A 219 4.17 -6.64 1.02
C CYS A 219 4.69 -6.38 2.45
N PRO A 220 5.66 -5.46 2.62
CA PRO A 220 6.26 -5.21 3.94
C PRO A 220 5.33 -4.47 4.90
N GLY A 221 4.18 -3.96 4.41
CA GLY A 221 3.18 -3.31 5.25
C GLY A 221 2.32 -4.31 6.03
N HIS A 222 1.54 -5.13 5.31
CA HIS A 222 0.51 -6.00 5.91
C HIS A 222 0.68 -7.49 5.56
N GLY A 223 1.84 -7.85 4.98
CA GLY A 223 2.17 -9.23 4.65
C GLY A 223 1.35 -9.84 3.51
N ILE A 224 0.60 -9.03 2.77
CA ILE A 224 -0.15 -9.49 1.61
C ILE A 224 0.83 -9.93 0.53
N CYS A 225 0.69 -11.18 0.10
CA CYS A 225 1.50 -11.73 -0.97
C CYS A 225 0.83 -11.47 -2.32
N PHE A 226 1.62 -10.99 -3.28
CA PHE A 226 1.20 -10.82 -4.67
C PHE A 226 2.10 -11.67 -5.56
N ASP A 227 1.52 -12.49 -6.42
CA ASP A 227 2.28 -13.24 -7.43
C ASP A 227 3.02 -12.27 -8.36
N LEU A 228 4.33 -12.47 -8.54
CA LEU A 228 5.17 -11.58 -9.34
C LEU A 228 4.81 -11.60 -10.84
N ARG A 229 4.17 -12.66 -11.33
CA ARG A 229 3.78 -12.84 -12.73
C ARG A 229 2.40 -12.27 -13.00
N THR A 230 1.44 -12.59 -12.14
CA THR A 230 0.03 -12.26 -12.38
C THR A 230 -0.44 -11.06 -11.58
N GLY A 231 0.26 -10.69 -10.51
CA GLY A 231 -0.18 -9.67 -9.55
C GLY A 231 -1.32 -10.13 -8.64
N GLU A 232 -1.78 -11.37 -8.76
CA GLU A 232 -2.88 -11.89 -7.95
C GLU A 232 -2.44 -12.09 -6.51
N SER A 233 -3.32 -11.72 -5.57
CA SER A 233 -3.12 -12.00 -4.16
C SER A 233 -3.94 -13.19 -3.69
N THR A 234 -3.40 -13.94 -2.73
CA THR A 234 -4.14 -14.95 -1.97
C THR A 234 -5.31 -14.37 -1.16
N LYS A 235 -5.39 -13.04 -0.99
CA LYS A 235 -6.46 -12.34 -0.27
C LYS A 235 -7.43 -11.57 -1.19
N GLY A 236 -7.47 -11.90 -2.48
CA GLY A 236 -8.43 -11.31 -3.43
C GLY A 236 -8.10 -9.91 -3.94
N ALA A 237 -6.95 -9.34 -3.56
CA ALA A 237 -6.42 -8.12 -4.16
C ALA A 237 -5.70 -8.41 -5.49
N GLN A 238 -5.66 -7.40 -6.37
CA GLN A 238 -4.95 -7.46 -7.65
C GLN A 238 -3.90 -6.34 -7.70
N GLN A 239 -2.66 -6.68 -8.01
CA GLN A 239 -1.59 -5.72 -8.23
C GLN A 239 -1.37 -5.53 -9.73
N PRO A 240 -1.26 -4.30 -10.24
CA PRO A 240 -0.91 -4.07 -11.64
C PRO A 240 0.50 -4.59 -11.93
N THR A 241 0.64 -5.32 -13.04
CA THR A 241 1.93 -5.81 -13.54
C THR A 241 2.29 -5.10 -14.84
N TYR A 242 3.59 -5.01 -15.12
CA TYR A 242 4.12 -4.39 -16.33
C TYR A 242 5.04 -5.36 -17.06
N PRO A 243 4.96 -5.46 -18.40
CA PRO A 243 5.96 -6.20 -19.15
C PRO A 243 7.36 -5.62 -18.92
N VAL A 244 8.34 -6.48 -18.70
CA VAL A 244 9.75 -6.11 -18.47
C VAL A 244 10.65 -6.97 -19.33
N ARG A 245 11.73 -6.39 -19.88
CA ARG A 245 12.69 -7.11 -20.72
C ARG A 245 14.13 -6.62 -20.47
N ILE A 246 15.08 -7.48 -20.80
CA ILE A 246 16.50 -7.14 -20.90
C ILE A 246 16.82 -6.92 -22.38
N THR A 247 17.53 -5.84 -22.69
CA THR A 247 18.05 -5.50 -24.02
C THR A 247 19.56 -5.27 -23.93
N GLU A 248 20.25 -5.12 -25.07
CA GLU A 248 21.67 -4.74 -25.11
C GLU A 248 21.95 -3.43 -24.38
N ARG A 249 20.97 -2.52 -24.38
CA ARG A 249 21.10 -1.26 -23.66
C ARG A 249 20.99 -1.55 -22.16
N GLY A 250 20.04 -2.38 -21.72
CA GLY A 250 19.77 -2.72 -20.31
C GLY A 250 18.31 -3.10 -20.07
N ILE A 251 17.79 -2.88 -18.86
CA ILE A 251 16.42 -3.26 -18.48
C ILE A 251 15.43 -2.20 -18.97
N GLU A 252 14.32 -2.65 -19.55
CA GLU A 252 13.21 -1.82 -20.01
C GLU A 252 11.88 -2.32 -19.45
N VAL A 253 10.97 -1.39 -19.12
CA VAL A 253 9.60 -1.68 -18.67
C VAL A 253 8.62 -1.02 -19.63
N ALA A 254 7.56 -1.74 -19.99
CA ALA A 254 6.47 -1.23 -20.81
C ALA A 254 5.37 -0.63 -19.93
N VAL A 255 5.10 0.66 -20.07
CA VAL A 255 4.01 1.36 -19.35
C VAL A 255 3.02 2.00 -20.33
N PRO A 256 1.74 2.18 -19.95
CA PRO A 256 0.78 2.91 -20.77
C PRO A 256 1.28 4.31 -21.11
N HIS A 257 1.16 4.70 -22.38
CA HIS A 257 1.61 5.98 -22.89
C HIS A 257 0.74 7.12 -22.33
N THR A 258 1.27 7.82 -21.33
CA THR A 258 0.71 9.08 -20.84
C THR A 258 1.54 10.25 -21.38
N ARG A 259 0.91 11.41 -21.65
CA ARG A 259 1.62 12.63 -22.08
C ARG A 259 2.74 12.93 -21.07
N GLY A 260 4.01 12.82 -21.51
CA GLY A 260 5.19 13.06 -20.67
C GLY A 260 6.21 11.92 -20.66
N VAL A 261 5.86 10.71 -21.12
CA VAL A 261 6.81 9.61 -21.30
C VAL A 261 7.51 9.76 -22.65
N LYS A 262 8.79 10.16 -22.64
CA LYS A 262 9.62 10.13 -23.86
C LYS A 262 9.81 8.67 -24.28
N ARG A 263 9.45 8.32 -25.52
CA ARG A 263 9.83 7.03 -26.11
C ARG A 263 11.36 6.87 -26.02
N ALA A 264 11.83 5.65 -25.77
CA ALA A 264 13.25 5.35 -25.99
C ALA A 264 13.60 5.76 -27.43
N ALA A 265 14.55 6.68 -27.58
CA ALA A 265 15.00 7.13 -28.89
C ALA A 265 15.62 5.94 -29.65
N GLU A 266 14.98 5.57 -30.75
CA GLU A 266 15.67 5.00 -31.90
C GLU A 266 16.51 6.13 -32.52
N ASP A 267 17.73 5.79 -32.97
CA ASP A 267 18.81 6.63 -33.50
C ASP A 267 19.67 7.39 -32.45
N SER A 268 21.00 7.23 -32.40
CA SER A 268 21.95 7.28 -33.51
C SER A 268 23.15 6.33 -33.34
N LEU A 269 23.23 5.31 -34.21
CA LEU A 269 24.47 4.65 -34.63
C LEU A 269 24.81 5.20 -36.02
N GLU A 270 25.51 6.32 -36.10
CA GLU A 270 26.28 6.76 -37.28
C GLU A 270 26.95 8.11 -36.98
N GLU A 271 28.14 8.10 -36.36
CA GLU A 271 29.20 9.08 -36.66
C GLU A 271 30.50 8.70 -35.93
N SER A 272 31.20 7.71 -36.49
CA SER A 272 32.64 7.52 -36.28
C SER A 272 33.31 7.41 -37.65
N ALA A 273 33.37 8.52 -38.41
CA ALA A 273 34.21 8.59 -39.61
C ALA A 273 34.43 10.02 -40.15
N GLN A 274 34.92 10.97 -39.34
CA GLN A 274 35.74 12.08 -39.85
C GLN A 274 36.33 12.92 -38.71
N LYS A 275 37.53 12.52 -38.28
CA LYS A 275 38.64 13.40 -37.84
C LYS A 275 39.89 12.53 -37.70
N ALA A 276 40.40 12.15 -38.86
CA ALA A 276 41.84 12.10 -39.09
C ALA A 276 42.33 13.54 -39.37
#